data_AF-A0AAW1SML2-F1
#
_entry.id   AF-A0AAW1SML2-F1
#
_cell.length_a   1.000
_cell.length_b   1.000
_cell.length_c   1.000
_cell.angle_alpha   90.00
_cell.angle_beta   90.00
_cell.angle_gamma   90.00
#
_symmetry.space_group_name_H-M   'P 1'
#
loop_
_entity.id
_entity.type
_entity.pdbx_description
1 polymer ?
#
loop_
_entity_poly.entity_id
_entity_poly.type
_entity_poly.pdbx_seq_one_letter_code
_entity_poly.pdbx_strand_id
1 'polypeptide(L)'
;EPLQQPVVADQLGFLFNKDAVIQALLKKSMPKALGHITSLKQLTELKLTPAPEGGSKPVDSTSFQPGNDAPFICPITEVPLNGRFRAFVLRPSGLVVSERAVKEMPQLI
;
A
#
# COMPACT_ATOMS: atom_id res chain seq x y z
N GLU A 1 1.67 11.07 8.63
CA GLU A 1 0.26 11.26 8.24
C GLU A 1 -0.32 9.89 7.88
N PRO A 2 -1.59 9.58 8.19
CA PRO A 2 -2.23 8.37 7.71
C PRO A 2 -2.25 8.31 6.18
N LEU A 3 -2.28 7.10 5.62
CA LEU A 3 -2.33 6.93 4.17
C LEU A 3 -3.68 7.37 3.61
N GLN A 4 -3.66 8.23 2.60
CA GLN A 4 -4.82 8.72 1.88
C GLN A 4 -4.64 8.47 0.38
N GLN A 5 -5.72 8.05 -0.29
CA GLN A 5 -5.68 7.90 -1.74
C GLN A 5 -5.56 9.28 -2.41
N PRO A 6 -4.73 9.43 -3.46
CA PRO A 6 -3.91 8.39 -4.09
C PRO A 6 -2.62 8.05 -3.34
N VAL A 7 -2.36 6.75 -3.15
CA VAL A 7 -1.15 6.22 -2.48
C VAL A 7 -0.13 5.82 -3.54
N VAL A 8 1.14 6.09 -3.30
CA VAL A 8 2.26 5.67 -4.15
C VAL A 8 3.24 4.79 -3.38
N ALA A 9 3.87 3.84 -4.07
CA ALA A 9 4.96 3.03 -3.54
C ALA A 9 6.29 3.39 -4.21
N ASP A 10 7.39 3.36 -3.45
CA ASP A 10 8.73 3.48 -4.01
C ASP A 10 9.32 2.14 -4.48
N GLN A 11 10.58 2.14 -4.89
CA GLN A 11 11.26 0.93 -5.33
C GLN A 11 11.55 -0.06 -4.20
N LEU A 12 11.63 0.43 -2.95
CA LEU A 12 11.93 -0.35 -1.75
C LEU A 12 10.66 -0.94 -1.10
N GLY A 13 9.47 -0.51 -1.54
CA GLY A 13 8.19 -0.97 -1.02
C GLY A 13 7.60 -0.07 0.08
N PHE A 14 8.16 1.12 0.32
CA PHE A 14 7.56 2.11 1.21
C PHE A 14 6.38 2.80 0.55
N LEU A 15 5.34 3.06 1.35
CA LEU A 15 4.09 3.70 0.92
C LEU A 15 4.06 5.16 1.35
N PHE A 16 3.58 6.02 0.45
CA PHE A 16 3.47 7.46 0.70
C PHE A 16 2.17 8.03 0.11
N ASN A 17 1.69 9.13 0.69
CA ASN A 17 0.64 9.94 0.07
C ASN A 17 1.25 10.67 -1.13
N LYS A 18 0.63 10.54 -2.30
CA LYS A 18 1.13 11.15 -3.54
C LYS A 18 1.35 12.66 -3.38
N ASP A 19 0.39 13.34 -2.77
CA ASP A 19 0.45 14.79 -2.55
C ASP A 19 1.60 15.20 -1.63
N ALA A 20 1.85 14.44 -0.56
CA ALA A 20 2.94 14.71 0.36
C ALA A 20 4.31 14.60 -0.33
N VAL A 21 4.50 13.57 -1.18
CA VAL A 21 5.75 13.39 -1.92
C VAL A 21 5.93 14.47 -2.98
N ILE A 22 4.86 14.84 -3.70
CA ILE A 22 4.90 15.94 -4.67
C ILE A 22 5.32 17.24 -3.98
N GLN A 23 4.70 17.58 -2.85
CA GLN A 23 5.04 18.78 -2.10
C GLN A 23 6.48 18.76 -1.60
N ALA A 24 6.97 17.63 -1.11
CA ALA A 24 8.34 17.49 -0.62
C ALA A 24 9.38 17.60 -1.75
N LEU A 25 9.10 17.06 -2.94
CA LEU A 25 9.94 17.20 -4.13
C LEU A 25 9.99 18.66 -4.61
N LEU A 26 8.84 19.35 -4.65
CA LEU A 26 8.75 20.76 -5.04
C LEU A 26 9.52 21.67 -4.06
N LYS A 27 9.38 21.42 -2.75
CA LYS A 27 10.07 22.18 -1.70
C LYS A 27 11.54 21.78 -1.51
N LYS A 28 12.01 20.74 -2.22
CA LYS A 28 13.34 20.12 -2.01
C LYS A 28 13.60 19.77 -0.53
N SER A 29 12.56 19.36 0.18
CA SER A 29 12.57 19.10 1.62
C SER A 29 12.53 17.60 1.94
N MET A 30 13.01 16.75 1.01
CA MET A 30 13.02 15.31 1.21
C MET A 30 14.03 14.92 2.31
N PRO A 31 13.65 14.07 3.28
CA PRO A 31 14.57 13.54 4.27
C PRO A 31 15.72 12.76 3.62
N LYS A 32 16.92 12.77 4.24
CA LYS A 32 18.08 12.00 3.74
C LYS A 32 17.78 10.51 3.55
N ALA A 33 16.95 9.94 4.43
CA ALA A 33 16.52 8.53 4.33
C ALA A 33 15.66 8.23 3.09
N LEU A 34 15.02 9.24 2.50
CA LEU A 34 14.21 9.14 1.29
C LEU A 34 14.90 9.78 0.08
N GLY A 35 16.22 10.02 0.15
CA GLY A 35 16.98 10.69 -0.89
C GLY A 35 17.05 9.93 -2.22
N HIS A 36 16.69 8.65 -2.24
CA HIS A 36 16.57 7.86 -3.47
C HIS A 36 15.38 8.31 -4.34
N ILE A 37 14.35 8.92 -3.74
CA ILE A 37 13.18 9.44 -4.45
C ILE A 37 13.52 10.84 -4.98
N THR A 38 13.95 10.89 -6.24
CA THR A 38 14.33 12.14 -6.93
C THR A 38 13.29 12.60 -7.94
N SER A 39 12.40 11.70 -8.37
CA SER A 39 11.38 11.97 -9.37
C SER A 39 10.14 11.11 -9.14
N LEU A 40 8.98 11.62 -9.56
CA LEU A 40 7.73 10.86 -9.58
C LEU A 40 7.81 9.59 -10.43
N LYS A 41 8.75 9.50 -11.38
CA LYS A 41 8.96 8.29 -12.20
C LYS A 41 9.41 7.07 -11.40
N GLN A 42 10.02 7.29 -10.23
CA GLN A 42 10.47 6.21 -9.36
C GLN A 42 9.36 5.70 -8.44
N LEU A 43 8.19 6.31 -8.51
CA LEU A 43 7.02 5.97 -7.71
C LEU A 43 6.00 5.27 -8.59
N THR A 44 5.37 4.24 -8.03
CA THR A 44 4.26 3.54 -8.66
C THR A 44 2.99 3.90 -7.92
N GLU A 45 2.02 4.49 -8.61
CA GLU A 45 0.70 4.74 -8.04
C GLU A 45 -0.04 3.43 -7.81
N LEU A 46 -0.56 3.25 -6.60
CA LEU A 46 -1.18 2.01 -6.18
C LEU A 46 -2.68 2.01 -6.44
N LYS A 47 -3.15 0.92 -7.03
CA LYS A 47 -4.56 0.57 -7.15
C LYS A 47 -4.92 -0.37 -6.03
N LEU A 48 -5.40 0.21 -4.93
CA LEU A 48 -5.85 -0.52 -3.75
C LEU A 48 -7.34 -0.83 -3.89
N THR A 49 -7.71 -2.10 -3.77
CA THR A 49 -9.11 -2.53 -3.79
C THR A 49 -9.71 -2.35 -2.39
N PRO A 50 -10.74 -1.51 -2.21
CA PRO A 50 -11.37 -1.33 -0.91
C PRO A 50 -12.05 -2.63 -0.46
N ALA A 51 -12.00 -2.89 0.84
CA ALA A 51 -12.77 -3.98 1.43
C ALA A 51 -14.28 -3.69 1.32
N PRO A 52 -15.13 -4.70 1.04
CA PRO A 52 -16.59 -4.53 1.08
C PRO A 52 -17.03 -4.05 2.48
N GLU A 53 -18.09 -3.23 2.52
CA GLU A 53 -18.52 -2.48 3.71
C GLU A 53 -18.64 -3.39 4.95
N GLY A 54 -17.70 -3.23 5.89
CA GLY A 54 -17.58 -4.04 7.10
C GLY A 54 -16.16 -4.15 7.66
N GLY A 55 -15.13 -3.95 6.83
CA GLY A 55 -13.71 -4.18 7.16
C GLY A 55 -12.97 -3.05 7.90
N SER A 56 -13.67 -2.07 8.45
CA SER A 56 -13.07 -1.04 9.31
C SER A 56 -14.05 -0.59 10.38
N LYS A 57 -14.36 -1.46 11.33
CA LYS A 57 -14.82 -0.96 12.63
C LYS A 57 -13.61 -0.27 13.29
N PRO A 58 -13.76 0.93 13.86
CA PRO A 58 -12.71 1.50 14.69
C PRO A 58 -12.35 0.47 15.75
N VAL A 59 -11.07 0.17 15.89
CA VAL A 59 -10.59 -0.78 16.89
C VAL A 59 -10.89 -0.16 18.25
N ASP A 60 -12.00 -0.58 18.88
CA ASP A 60 -12.26 -0.28 20.28
C ASP A 60 -11.09 -0.84 21.09
N SER A 61 -10.42 0.04 21.82
CA SER A 61 -9.19 -0.17 22.61
C SER A 61 -9.28 -1.26 23.70
N THR A 62 -10.37 -2.04 23.71
CA THR A 62 -10.76 -2.97 24.78
C THR A 62 -10.58 -4.44 24.39
N SER A 63 -10.24 -4.75 23.12
CA SER A 63 -9.98 -6.14 22.69
C SER A 63 -8.55 -6.32 22.18
N PHE A 64 -7.76 -7.10 22.91
CA PHE A 64 -6.37 -7.50 22.60
C PHE A 64 -6.27 -8.55 21.47
N GLN A 65 -7.28 -8.66 20.62
CA GLN A 65 -7.23 -9.48 19.40
C GLN A 65 -6.93 -8.53 18.25
N PRO A 66 -5.77 -8.63 17.56
CA PRO A 66 -5.53 -7.79 16.41
C PRO A 66 -6.57 -8.16 15.36
N GLY A 67 -7.52 -7.24 15.11
CA GLY A 67 -8.54 -7.40 14.10
C GLY A 67 -7.89 -7.78 12.78
N ASN A 68 -8.45 -8.77 12.08
CA ASN A 68 -7.96 -9.13 10.75
C ASN A 68 -8.42 -8.11 9.69
N ASP A 69 -9.17 -7.10 10.12
CA ASP A 69 -9.74 -6.02 9.33
C ASP A 69 -8.67 -5.11 8.76
N ALA A 70 -8.81 -4.79 7.48
CA ALA A 70 -7.99 -3.82 6.78
C ALA A 70 -8.88 -3.04 5.81
N PRO A 71 -8.57 -1.76 5.55
CA PRO A 71 -9.33 -0.95 4.59
C PRO A 71 -9.24 -1.48 3.16
N PHE A 72 -8.25 -2.33 2.86
CA PHE A 72 -8.00 -2.86 1.52
C PHE A 72 -7.85 -4.38 1.54
N ILE A 73 -8.27 -5.01 0.44
CA ILE A 73 -8.18 -6.45 0.21
C ILE A 73 -7.38 -6.76 -1.05
N CYS A 74 -6.81 -7.97 -1.11
CA CYS A 74 -6.24 -8.50 -2.35
C CYS A 74 -7.37 -8.91 -3.30
N PRO A 75 -7.39 -8.46 -4.56
CA PRO A 75 -8.48 -8.75 -5.50
C PRO A 75 -8.54 -10.21 -5.97
N ILE A 76 -7.48 -11.00 -5.75
CA ILE A 76 -7.40 -12.41 -6.19
C ILE A 76 -7.82 -13.34 -5.05
N THR A 77 -7.18 -13.17 -3.88
CA THR A 77 -7.39 -14.07 -2.73
C THR A 77 -8.42 -13.56 -1.73
N GLU A 78 -8.93 -12.33 -1.91
CA GLU A 78 -9.83 -11.61 -1.00
C GLU A 78 -9.28 -11.44 0.44
N VAL A 79 -8.00 -11.75 0.65
CA VAL A 79 -7.34 -11.61 1.95
C VAL A 79 -7.10 -10.12 2.28
N PRO A 80 -7.38 -9.67 3.52
CA PRO A 80 -7.10 -8.31 3.97
C PRO A 80 -5.61 -7.95 3.91
N LEU A 81 -5.31 -6.75 3.42
CA LEU A 81 -3.95 -6.19 3.35
C LEU A 81 -3.59 -5.45 4.66
N ASN A 82 -3.60 -6.16 5.79
CA ASN A 82 -3.32 -5.62 7.13
C ASN A 82 -1.84 -5.70 7.56
N GLY A 83 -0.94 -6.12 6.66
CA GLY A 83 0.49 -6.27 6.96
C GLY A 83 0.87 -7.58 7.68
N ARG A 84 -0.08 -8.47 7.99
CA ARG A 84 0.24 -9.82 8.52
C ARG A 84 0.86 -10.72 7.46
N PHE A 85 0.38 -10.60 6.23
CA PHE A 85 0.90 -11.32 5.09
C PHE A 85 1.64 -10.36 4.17
N ARG A 86 2.71 -10.84 3.54
CA ARG A 86 3.44 -10.05 2.55
C ARG A 86 2.53 -9.78 1.34
N ALA A 87 2.65 -8.57 0.82
CA ALA A 87 1.98 -8.15 -0.40
C ALA A 87 3.01 -7.59 -1.38
N PHE A 88 2.70 -7.69 -2.67
CA PHE A 88 3.53 -7.28 -3.78
C PHE A 88 2.81 -6.22 -4.60
N VAL A 89 3.58 -5.25 -5.10
CA VAL A 89 3.09 -4.23 -6.03
C VAL A 89 3.52 -4.62 -7.44
N LEU A 90 2.55 -4.83 -8.32
CA LEU A 90 2.81 -5.02 -9.74
C LEU A 90 3.12 -3.66 -10.38
N ARG A 91 4.41 -3.38 -10.59
CA ARG A 91 4.88 -2.09 -11.14
C ARG A 91 4.18 -1.61 -12.42
N PRO A 92 3.93 -2.45 -13.45
CA PRO A 92 3.32 -1.95 -14.69
C PRO A 92 1.86 -1.50 -14.51
N SER A 93 1.13 -2.05 -13.54
CA SER A 93 -0.31 -1.80 -13.36
C SER A 93 -0.65 -1.03 -12.09
N GLY A 94 0.25 -0.99 -11.11
CA GLY A 94 0.03 -0.46 -9.77
C GLY A 94 -0.81 -1.38 -8.87
N LEU A 95 -1.14 -2.59 -9.31
CA LEU A 95 -1.99 -3.51 -8.56
C LEU A 95 -1.26 -4.06 -7.33
N VAL A 96 -1.96 -4.14 -6.19
CA VAL A 96 -1.42 -4.75 -4.97
C VAL A 96 -2.01 -6.13 -4.75
N VAL A 97 -1.16 -7.14 -4.61
CA VAL A 97 -1.55 -8.55 -4.49
C VAL A 97 -0.85 -9.25 -3.33
N SER A 98 -1.52 -10.22 -2.71
CA SER A 98 -0.94 -10.97 -1.60
C SER A 98 0.09 -12.00 -2.09
N GLU A 99 1.01 -12.42 -1.21
CA GLU A 99 1.93 -13.52 -1.51
C GLU A 99 1.21 -14.82 -1.90
N ARG A 100 0.01 -15.05 -1.35
CA ARG A 100 -0.82 -16.21 -1.70
C ARG A 100 -1.26 -16.15 -3.17
N ALA A 101 -1.69 -14.98 -3.63
CA ALA A 101 -2.08 -14.78 -5.02
C ALA A 101 -0.93 -15.08 -5.99
N VAL A 102 0.29 -14.66 -5.62
CA VAL A 102 1.51 -14.93 -6.38
C VAL A 102 1.82 -16.43 -6.45
N LYS A 103 1.62 -17.16 -5.34
CA LYS A 103 1.85 -18.61 -5.29
C LYS A 103 0.83 -19.39 -6.12
N GLU A 104 -0.43 -18.95 -6.12
CA GLU A 104 -1.51 -19.56 -6.90
C GLU A 104 -1.42 -19.22 -8.39
N MET A 105 -0.91 -18.03 -8.73
CA MET A 105 -0.78 -17.53 -10.10
C MET A 105 0.63 -16.96 -10.34
N PRO A 106 1.64 -17.81 -10.57
CA PRO A 106 3.02 -17.36 -10.80
C PRO A 106 3.17 -16.46 -12.03
N GLN A 107 2.29 -16.58 -13.03
CA GLN A 107 2.29 -15.76 -14.24
C GLN A 107 1.95 -14.27 -14.01
N LEU A 108 1.65 -13.88 -12.78
CA LEU A 108 1.27 -12.51 -12.42
C LEU A 108 2.47 -11.56 -12.28
N ILE A 109 3.68 -12.09 -12.07
CA ILE A 109 4.92 -11.33 -11.83
C ILE A 109 5.83 -11.34 -13.06
#